data_AF-A0AA39FLV8-F1
#
_entry.id   AF-A0AA39FLV8-F1
#
_cell.length_a   1.000
_cell.length_b   1.000
_cell.length_c   1.000
_cell.angle_alpha   90.00
_cell.angle_beta   90.00
_cell.angle_gamma   90.00
#
_symmetry.space_group_name_H-M   'P 1'
#
loop_
_entity.id
_entity.type
_entity.pdbx_description
1 polymer ?
#
loop_
_entity_poly.entity_id
_entity_poly.type
_entity_poly.pdbx_seq_one_letter_code
_entity_poly.pdbx_strand_id
1 'polypeptide(L)'
;MNIQPIQQPGAMPMGQMPQPTNPQLAPNPQQAQQQVQQQQAQQQQQTQEKFDNISKVKSLVIPLRESLAITLKTAANTLTQNSLVDNGSSKGTDSSDHRFNKNMEEFYSICDQIELHLKTSIECLSQNSSSVRYLPMSVIPTRTENVSAQEGPALTYPQFLMTVKAQVAYARDVHDTLLSAAHTIAPGE
;
A
#
# COMPACT_ATOMS: atom_id res chain seq x y z
N MET A 1 31.47 -5.68 8.49
CA MET A 1 32.31 -5.92 7.30
C MET A 1 31.55 -5.44 6.07
N ASN A 2 32.25 -4.83 5.12
CA ASN A 2 31.71 -4.21 3.91
C ASN A 2 31.88 -5.18 2.74
N ILE A 3 30.80 -5.60 2.08
CA ILE A 3 30.85 -6.53 0.92
C ILE A 3 30.60 -5.76 -0.38
N GLN A 4 31.67 -5.57 -1.15
CA GLN A 4 31.64 -4.94 -2.48
C GLN A 4 31.20 -5.97 -3.53
N PRO A 5 30.44 -5.57 -4.57
CA PRO A 5 30.18 -6.43 -5.72
C PRO A 5 31.43 -6.52 -6.62
N ILE A 6 31.76 -7.75 -7.02
CA ILE A 6 32.83 -8.10 -7.95
C ILE A 6 32.56 -7.53 -9.35
N GLN A 7 33.57 -6.92 -9.97
CA GLN A 7 33.61 -6.69 -11.42
C GLN A 7 34.52 -7.74 -12.08
N GLN A 8 34.07 -8.32 -13.20
CA GLN A 8 34.87 -9.22 -14.02
C GLN A 8 35.83 -8.43 -14.94
N PRO A 9 37.08 -8.88 -15.15
CA PRO A 9 38.02 -8.22 -16.05
C PRO A 9 38.09 -8.87 -17.45
N GLY A 10 38.34 -8.04 -18.46
CA GLY A 10 39.31 -8.37 -19.52
C GLY A 10 38.77 -8.74 -20.91
N ALA A 11 38.70 -7.74 -21.79
CA ALA A 11 38.98 -7.90 -23.22
C ALA A 11 39.60 -6.61 -23.80
N MET A 12 40.79 -6.73 -24.37
CA MET A 12 41.58 -5.72 -25.12
C MET A 12 42.16 -6.44 -26.36
N PRO A 13 42.75 -5.77 -27.38
CA PRO A 13 42.81 -4.34 -27.70
C PRO A 13 41.82 -4.04 -28.87
N MET A 14 41.97 -3.15 -29.86
CA MET A 14 43.03 -2.20 -30.29
C MET A 14 42.41 -1.08 -31.17
N GLY A 15 43.03 0.11 -31.21
CA GLY A 15 42.68 1.15 -32.18
C GLY A 15 43.26 2.53 -31.82
N GLN A 16 44.19 3.04 -32.62
CA GLN A 16 44.82 4.35 -32.41
C GLN A 16 44.07 5.47 -33.15
N MET A 17 43.87 6.63 -32.51
CA MET A 17 44.11 7.95 -33.12
C MET A 17 44.11 9.06 -32.05
N PRO A 18 44.87 10.16 -32.24
CA PRO A 18 45.09 11.16 -31.20
C PRO A 18 44.05 12.30 -31.18
N GLN A 19 44.11 13.03 -30.06
CA GLN A 19 43.46 14.29 -29.67
C GLN A 19 43.35 15.36 -30.80
N PRO A 20 42.42 16.33 -30.64
CA PRO A 20 42.83 17.57 -29.98
C PRO A 20 41.88 18.09 -28.90
N THR A 21 42.44 18.98 -28.07
CA THR A 21 41.83 19.63 -26.90
C THR A 21 40.86 20.75 -27.25
N ASN A 22 39.80 20.91 -26.44
CA ASN A 22 38.99 22.14 -26.41
C ASN A 22 38.65 22.50 -24.95
N PRO A 23 39.04 23.67 -24.41
CA PRO A 23 38.77 24.05 -23.03
C PRO A 23 37.41 24.77 -22.93
N GLN A 24 36.36 24.08 -22.50
CA GLN A 24 35.03 24.67 -22.38
C GLN A 24 34.56 24.81 -20.93
N LEU A 25 34.46 26.08 -20.51
CA LEU A 25 33.66 26.69 -19.43
C LEU A 25 33.01 25.74 -18.40
N ALA A 26 33.43 25.89 -17.14
CA ALA A 26 32.78 25.25 -15.99
C ALA A 26 31.33 25.74 -15.81
N PRO A 27 30.32 24.84 -15.70
CA PRO A 27 28.95 25.24 -15.41
C PRO A 27 28.76 25.78 -13.98
N ASN A 28 28.02 26.87 -13.83
CA ASN A 28 27.75 27.49 -12.53
C ASN A 28 26.73 26.65 -11.71
N PRO A 29 27.04 26.17 -10.48
CA PRO A 29 26.25 25.14 -9.80
C PRO A 29 24.87 25.59 -9.28
N GLN A 30 24.54 26.89 -9.30
CA GLN A 30 23.32 27.40 -8.65
C GLN A 30 22.00 27.10 -9.37
N GLN A 31 21.99 26.73 -10.65
CA GLN A 31 20.73 26.40 -11.36
C GLN A 31 20.27 24.95 -11.19
N ALA A 32 21.15 24.04 -10.75
CA ALA A 32 20.79 22.62 -10.57
C ALA A 32 19.83 22.39 -9.39
N GLN A 33 19.83 23.27 -8.38
CA GLN A 33 19.15 23.01 -7.11
C GLN A 33 17.63 23.23 -7.16
N GLN A 34 17.10 24.08 -8.05
CA GLN A 34 15.65 24.31 -8.19
C GLN A 34 14.92 23.17 -8.91
N GLN A 35 15.59 22.41 -9.78
CA GLN A 35 14.94 21.35 -10.56
C GLN A 35 14.62 20.09 -9.71
N VAL A 36 15.46 19.78 -8.72
CA VAL A 36 15.28 18.59 -7.86
C VAL A 36 14.04 18.71 -6.97
N GLN A 37 13.78 19.91 -6.46
CA GLN A 37 12.68 20.15 -5.50
C GLN A 37 11.29 19.98 -6.14
N GLN A 38 11.16 20.23 -7.45
CA GLN A 38 9.89 20.07 -8.16
C GLN A 38 9.58 18.60 -8.49
N GLN A 39 10.62 17.75 -8.62
CA GLN A 39 10.47 16.34 -9.00
C GLN A 39 10.08 15.44 -7.81
N GLN A 40 10.48 15.79 -6.57
CA GLN A 40 10.05 15.08 -5.36
C GLN A 40 8.56 15.26 -5.05
N ALA A 41 7.98 16.44 -5.29
CA ALA A 41 6.56 16.71 -5.03
C ALA A 41 5.63 15.80 -5.85
N GLN A 42 5.98 15.54 -7.12
CA GLN A 42 5.15 14.76 -8.04
C GLN A 42 5.12 13.25 -7.70
N GLN A 43 6.17 12.72 -7.07
CA GLN A 43 6.24 11.32 -6.62
C GLN A 43 5.44 11.09 -5.31
N GLN A 44 5.24 12.16 -4.54
CA GLN A 44 4.46 12.12 -3.29
C GLN A 44 2.97 11.90 -3.56
N GLN A 45 2.43 12.51 -4.62
CA GLN A 45 1.01 12.39 -5.01
C GLN A 45 0.67 10.98 -5.52
N GLN A 46 1.53 10.39 -6.38
CA GLN A 46 1.35 9.03 -6.89
C GLN A 46 1.34 7.95 -5.80
N THR A 47 2.06 8.16 -4.69
CA THR A 47 2.08 7.19 -3.57
C THR A 47 0.76 7.19 -2.80
N GLN A 48 0.07 8.33 -2.72
CA GLN A 48 -1.23 8.44 -2.08
C GLN A 48 -2.36 7.93 -2.99
N GLU A 49 -2.30 8.19 -4.30
CA GLU A 49 -3.22 7.60 -5.29
C GLU A 49 -3.17 6.07 -5.32
N LYS A 50 -2.00 5.47 -5.06
CA LYS A 50 -1.80 4.01 -5.06
C LYS A 50 -2.64 3.26 -4.01
N PHE A 51 -3.18 3.95 -3.01
CA PHE A 51 -3.96 3.37 -1.90
C PHE A 51 -5.37 3.95 -1.74
N ASP A 52 -5.96 4.54 -2.80
CA ASP A 52 -7.37 4.94 -2.75
C ASP A 52 -8.32 3.73 -2.85
N ASN A 53 -8.50 3.06 -1.70
CA ASN A 53 -9.46 1.99 -1.49
C ASN A 53 -10.91 2.38 -1.86
N ILE A 54 -11.30 3.65 -1.69
CA ILE A 54 -12.64 4.12 -2.02
C ILE A 54 -12.84 4.21 -3.53
N SER A 55 -11.84 4.70 -4.28
CA SER A 55 -11.86 4.65 -5.74
C SER A 55 -11.80 3.23 -6.28
N LYS A 56 -11.10 2.31 -5.61
CA LYS A 56 -11.16 0.87 -5.94
C LYS A 56 -12.58 0.30 -5.77
N VAL A 57 -13.24 0.51 -4.64
CA VAL A 57 -14.64 0.10 -4.43
C VAL A 57 -15.55 0.68 -5.52
N LYS A 58 -15.45 1.98 -5.82
CA LYS A 58 -16.23 2.62 -6.89
C LYS A 58 -16.01 1.96 -8.26
N SER A 59 -14.78 1.59 -8.59
CA SER A 59 -14.46 0.88 -9.85
C SER A 59 -15.07 -0.52 -9.93
N LEU A 60 -15.26 -1.19 -8.80
CA LEU A 60 -15.83 -2.55 -8.71
C LEU A 60 -17.37 -2.60 -8.80
N VAL A 61 -18.07 -1.46 -8.62
CA VAL A 61 -19.55 -1.40 -8.69
C VAL A 61 -20.08 -1.84 -10.07
N ILE A 62 -19.38 -1.50 -11.15
CA ILE A 62 -19.77 -1.86 -12.52
C ILE A 62 -19.59 -3.39 -12.74
N PRO A 63 -18.39 -3.99 -12.51
CA PRO A 63 -18.21 -5.44 -12.50
C PRO A 63 -19.20 -6.20 -11.61
N LEU A 64 -19.48 -5.72 -10.39
CA LEU A 64 -20.40 -6.37 -9.45
C LEU A 64 -21.80 -6.54 -10.06
N ARG A 65 -22.35 -5.46 -10.63
CA ARG A 65 -23.67 -5.47 -11.30
C ARG A 65 -23.67 -6.41 -12.51
N GLU A 66 -22.61 -6.40 -13.30
CA GLU A 66 -22.51 -7.21 -14.52
C GLU A 66 -22.36 -8.69 -14.21
N SER A 67 -21.51 -9.04 -13.25
CA SER A 67 -21.37 -10.41 -12.74
C SER A 67 -22.70 -10.94 -12.18
N LEU A 68 -23.39 -10.16 -11.35
CA LEU A 68 -24.73 -10.51 -10.85
C LEU A 68 -25.74 -10.75 -11.98
N ALA A 69 -25.77 -9.88 -12.99
CA ALA A 69 -26.68 -10.02 -14.14
C ALA A 69 -26.37 -11.29 -14.98
N ILE A 70 -25.09 -11.63 -15.17
CA ILE A 70 -24.64 -12.83 -15.87
C ILE A 70 -25.00 -14.10 -15.08
N THR A 71 -24.82 -14.07 -13.76
CA THR A 71 -25.19 -15.13 -12.82
C THR A 71 -26.69 -15.41 -12.88
N LEU A 72 -27.53 -14.38 -12.72
CA LEU A 72 -28.99 -14.52 -12.79
C LEU A 72 -29.46 -15.02 -14.16
N LYS A 73 -28.89 -14.52 -15.26
CA LYS A 73 -29.19 -15.01 -16.62
C LYS A 73 -28.81 -16.47 -16.81
N THR A 74 -27.70 -16.91 -16.21
CA THR A 74 -27.24 -18.30 -16.31
C THR A 74 -28.13 -19.22 -15.46
N ALA A 75 -28.50 -18.82 -14.24
CA ALA A 75 -29.47 -19.53 -13.41
C ALA A 75 -30.82 -19.72 -14.12
N ALA A 76 -31.37 -18.66 -14.72
CA ALA A 76 -32.62 -18.73 -15.49
C ALA A 76 -32.52 -19.70 -16.68
N ASN A 77 -31.38 -19.72 -17.38
CA ASN A 77 -31.14 -20.68 -18.47
C ASN A 77 -31.06 -22.12 -17.94
N THR A 78 -30.35 -22.37 -16.83
CA THR A 78 -30.25 -23.71 -16.21
C THR A 78 -31.63 -24.21 -15.77
N LEU A 79 -32.42 -23.39 -15.09
CA LEU A 79 -33.80 -23.73 -14.71
C LEU A 79 -34.68 -24.06 -15.92
N THR A 80 -34.56 -23.28 -17.00
CA THR A 80 -35.31 -23.52 -18.24
C THR A 80 -34.88 -24.82 -18.92
N GLN A 81 -33.58 -25.13 -18.94
CA GLN A 81 -33.06 -26.38 -19.49
C GLN A 81 -33.53 -27.59 -18.67
N ASN A 82 -33.47 -27.52 -17.33
CA ASN A 82 -33.93 -28.59 -16.46
C ASN A 82 -35.43 -28.86 -16.69
N SER A 83 -36.25 -27.82 -16.76
CA SER A 83 -37.68 -27.94 -17.10
C SER A 83 -37.94 -28.59 -18.46
N LEU A 84 -37.10 -28.37 -19.48
CA LEU A 84 -37.23 -29.03 -20.79
C LEU A 84 -36.83 -30.51 -20.73
N VAL A 85 -35.85 -30.86 -19.90
CA VAL A 85 -35.44 -32.26 -19.66
C VAL A 85 -36.53 -33.01 -18.91
N ASP A 86 -37.08 -32.43 -17.85
CA ASP A 86 -38.18 -33.00 -17.05
C ASP A 86 -39.44 -33.23 -17.92
N ASN A 87 -39.71 -32.31 -18.85
CA ASN A 87 -40.81 -32.41 -19.80
C ASN A 87 -40.48 -33.29 -21.04
N GLY A 88 -39.41 -34.10 -20.97
CA GLY A 88 -38.99 -35.05 -22.02
C GLY A 88 -38.60 -34.43 -23.36
N SER A 89 -38.44 -33.10 -23.42
CA SER A 89 -38.25 -32.33 -24.65
C SER A 89 -36.78 -32.18 -25.05
N SER A 90 -35.85 -32.48 -24.14
CA SER A 90 -34.40 -32.55 -24.40
C SER A 90 -33.77 -33.71 -23.62
N LYS A 91 -32.65 -34.25 -24.14
CA LYS A 91 -31.78 -35.14 -23.34
C LYS A 91 -30.91 -34.28 -22.44
N GLY A 92 -30.69 -34.73 -21.20
CA GLY A 92 -29.95 -34.00 -20.16
C GLY A 92 -28.56 -33.51 -20.61
N THR A 93 -28.15 -32.36 -20.07
CA THR A 93 -26.88 -31.70 -20.42
C THR A 93 -26.09 -31.31 -19.18
N ASP A 94 -24.99 -32.03 -18.94
CA ASP A 94 -24.11 -31.88 -17.76
C ASP A 94 -23.34 -30.55 -17.73
N SER A 95 -23.41 -29.76 -18.81
CA SER A 95 -22.59 -28.54 -18.98
C SER A 95 -23.18 -27.27 -18.37
N SER A 96 -24.43 -27.31 -17.91
CA SER A 96 -25.17 -26.13 -17.43
C SER A 96 -24.73 -25.67 -16.02
N ASP A 97 -24.57 -26.62 -15.08
CA ASP A 97 -24.22 -26.34 -13.68
C ASP A 97 -22.82 -25.71 -13.53
N HIS A 98 -21.82 -26.22 -14.26
CA HIS A 98 -20.46 -25.66 -14.23
C HIS A 98 -20.40 -24.17 -14.62
N ARG A 99 -21.30 -23.71 -15.50
CA ARG A 99 -21.35 -22.30 -15.91
C ARG A 99 -21.96 -21.42 -14.84
N PHE A 100 -22.99 -21.90 -14.14
CA PHE A 100 -23.59 -21.17 -13.03
C PHE A 100 -22.60 -20.98 -11.88
N ASN A 101 -21.94 -22.07 -11.45
CA ASN A 101 -20.98 -22.05 -10.35
C ASN A 101 -19.83 -21.07 -10.61
N LYS A 102 -19.26 -21.06 -11.83
CA LYS A 102 -18.21 -20.10 -12.19
C LYS A 102 -18.66 -18.62 -12.09
N ASN A 103 -19.89 -18.31 -12.50
CA ASN A 103 -20.40 -16.94 -12.43
C ASN A 103 -20.72 -16.53 -10.96
N MET A 104 -21.16 -17.48 -10.13
CA MET A 104 -21.29 -17.28 -8.68
C MET A 104 -19.95 -17.01 -8.00
N GLU A 105 -18.90 -17.75 -8.35
CA GLU A 105 -17.53 -17.54 -7.83
C GLU A 105 -17.00 -16.13 -8.20
N GLU A 106 -17.17 -15.70 -9.46
CA GLU A 106 -16.80 -14.36 -9.91
C GLU A 106 -17.56 -13.26 -9.13
N PHE A 107 -18.86 -13.45 -8.91
CA PHE A 107 -19.68 -12.51 -8.13
C PHE A 107 -19.17 -12.38 -6.68
N TYR A 108 -18.92 -13.51 -6.00
CA TYR A 108 -18.37 -13.47 -4.64
C TYR A 108 -16.97 -12.89 -4.58
N SER A 109 -16.09 -13.20 -5.55
CA SER A 109 -14.74 -12.61 -5.60
C SER A 109 -14.76 -11.09 -5.71
N ILE A 110 -15.75 -10.51 -6.39
CA ILE A 110 -15.92 -9.04 -6.45
C ILE A 110 -16.45 -8.50 -5.11
N CYS A 111 -17.38 -9.20 -4.46
CA CYS A 111 -17.85 -8.86 -3.12
C CYS A 111 -16.71 -8.86 -2.08
N ASP A 112 -15.86 -9.90 -2.07
CA ASP A 112 -14.72 -10.02 -1.17
C ASP A 112 -13.72 -8.88 -1.35
N GLN A 113 -13.44 -8.48 -2.60
CA GLN A 113 -12.58 -7.33 -2.91
C GLN A 113 -13.18 -6.00 -2.42
N ILE A 114 -14.49 -5.80 -2.59
CA ILE A 114 -15.19 -4.62 -2.06
C ILE A 114 -15.13 -4.60 -0.53
N GLU A 115 -15.42 -5.73 0.12
CA GLU A 115 -15.38 -5.85 1.58
C GLU A 115 -13.97 -5.57 2.14
N LEU A 116 -12.93 -6.14 1.52
CA LEU A 116 -11.54 -5.91 1.89
C LEU A 116 -11.19 -4.42 1.82
N HIS A 117 -11.47 -3.76 0.69
CA HIS A 117 -11.18 -2.33 0.53
C HIS A 117 -11.97 -1.46 1.53
N LEU A 118 -13.24 -1.77 1.80
CA LEU A 118 -14.04 -1.05 2.80
C LEU A 118 -13.51 -1.24 4.23
N LYS A 119 -13.13 -2.45 4.62
CA LYS A 119 -12.47 -2.74 5.91
C LYS A 119 -11.17 -1.94 6.05
N THR A 120 -10.31 -1.97 5.03
CA THR A 120 -9.06 -1.20 5.02
C THR A 120 -9.33 0.31 5.15
N SER A 121 -10.35 0.86 4.47
CA SER A 121 -10.73 2.27 4.63
C SER A 121 -11.17 2.62 6.06
N ILE A 122 -11.92 1.74 6.73
CA ILE A 122 -12.34 1.93 8.13
C ILE A 122 -11.12 1.92 9.07
N GLU A 123 -10.18 1.00 8.85
CA GLU A 123 -8.93 0.93 9.62
C GLU A 123 -8.06 2.19 9.41
N CYS A 124 -7.93 2.69 8.18
CA CYS A 124 -7.22 3.95 7.90
C CYS A 124 -7.88 5.16 8.59
N LEU A 125 -9.21 5.23 8.62
CA LEU A 125 -9.94 6.29 9.34
C LEU A 125 -9.68 6.23 10.86
N SER A 126 -9.74 5.02 11.44
CA SER A 126 -9.44 4.78 12.86
C SER A 126 -7.98 5.11 13.23
N GLN A 127 -7.04 4.71 12.37
CA GLN A 127 -5.62 5.02 12.51
C GLN A 127 -5.36 6.54 12.42
N ASN A 128 -5.99 7.24 11.48
CA ASN A 128 -5.88 8.69 11.36
C ASN A 128 -6.43 9.42 12.61
N SER A 129 -7.61 9.01 13.09
CA SER A 129 -8.19 9.55 14.34
C SER A 129 -7.27 9.33 15.54
N SER A 130 -6.70 8.13 15.66
CA SER A 130 -5.74 7.79 16.71
C SER A 130 -4.45 8.60 16.59
N SER A 131 -3.93 8.78 15.37
CA SER A 131 -2.73 9.59 15.10
C SER A 131 -2.94 11.03 15.58
N VAL A 132 -4.02 11.70 15.15
CA VAL A 132 -4.34 13.07 15.56
C VAL A 132 -4.54 13.19 17.07
N ARG A 133 -5.13 12.17 17.72
CA ARG A 133 -5.40 12.17 19.16
C ARG A 133 -4.15 11.99 20.02
N TYR A 134 -3.25 11.09 19.65
CA TYR A 134 -2.09 10.70 20.47
C TYR A 134 -0.77 11.36 20.01
N LEU A 135 -0.75 11.93 18.81
CA LEU A 135 0.37 12.69 18.26
C LEU A 135 -0.15 13.93 17.51
N PRO A 136 -0.29 15.09 18.17
CA PRO A 136 -0.82 16.31 17.57
C PRO A 136 0.18 17.04 16.65
N MET A 137 0.95 16.27 15.86
CA MET A 137 1.93 16.75 14.87
C MET A 137 1.75 15.92 13.60
N SER A 138 1.70 16.58 12.44
CA SER A 138 1.64 15.86 11.16
C SER A 138 2.91 15.05 10.93
N VAL A 139 2.82 13.89 10.29
CA VAL A 139 3.98 13.07 9.91
C VAL A 139 4.07 13.06 8.39
N ILE A 140 5.28 13.20 7.84
CA ILE A 140 5.55 13.07 6.40
C ILE A 140 6.23 11.71 6.17
N PRO A 141 5.48 10.64 5.84
CA PRO A 141 6.03 9.28 5.85
C PRO A 141 7.08 9.04 4.77
N THR A 142 7.01 9.80 3.67
CA THR A 142 7.94 9.74 2.54
C THR A 142 9.25 10.48 2.79
N ARG A 143 9.35 11.31 3.84
CA ARG A 143 10.57 12.07 4.16
C ARG A 143 11.45 11.26 5.10
N THR A 144 12.46 10.61 4.53
CA THR A 144 13.45 9.78 5.24
C THR A 144 14.73 10.53 5.58
N GLU A 145 14.91 11.76 5.10
CA GLU A 145 16.11 12.55 5.36
C GLU A 145 16.23 12.98 6.82
N ASN A 146 17.44 12.81 7.37
CA ASN A 146 17.79 13.17 8.74
C ASN A 146 18.10 14.68 8.85
N VAL A 147 17.20 15.54 8.38
CA VAL A 147 17.41 16.99 8.44
C VAL A 147 17.36 17.46 9.90
N SER A 148 18.36 18.26 10.28
CA SER A 148 18.45 18.93 11.57
C SER A 148 17.16 19.68 11.86
N ALA A 149 16.57 19.46 13.03
CA ALA A 149 15.23 19.92 13.38
C ALA A 149 15.06 21.45 13.28
N GLN A 150 14.48 21.95 12.18
CA GLN A 150 13.95 23.33 12.02
C GLN A 150 13.10 23.52 10.73
N GLU A 151 12.45 22.47 10.19
CA GLU A 151 11.59 22.60 8.99
C GLU A 151 10.13 22.21 9.24
N GLY A 152 9.39 23.15 9.83
CA GLY A 152 7.92 23.16 9.86
C GLY A 152 7.26 22.36 11.00
N PRO A 153 5.92 22.39 11.06
CA PRO A 153 5.12 21.76 12.12
C PRO A 153 4.91 20.25 11.93
N ALA A 154 5.74 19.59 11.10
CA ALA A 154 5.56 18.20 10.71
C ALA A 154 6.83 17.38 10.91
N LEU A 155 6.69 16.16 11.42
CA LEU A 155 7.78 15.23 11.69
C LEU A 155 8.18 14.46 10.44
N THR A 156 9.47 14.22 10.25
CA THR A 156 9.98 13.22 9.30
C THR A 156 9.71 11.81 9.82
N TYR A 157 9.73 10.80 8.96
CA TYR A 157 9.50 9.41 9.39
C TYR A 157 10.54 8.92 10.43
N PRO A 158 11.85 9.22 10.32
CA PRO A 158 12.82 8.95 11.39
C PRO A 158 12.51 9.66 12.72
N GLN A 159 12.08 10.93 12.68
CA GLN A 159 11.71 11.69 13.88
C GLN A 159 10.46 11.11 14.56
N PHE A 160 9.45 10.70 13.77
CA PHE A 160 8.28 9.99 14.25
C PHE A 160 8.67 8.68 14.96
N LEU A 161 9.50 7.84 14.33
CA LEU A 161 9.97 6.59 14.95
C LEU A 161 10.76 6.82 16.25
N MET A 162 11.55 7.89 16.32
CA MET A 162 12.26 8.27 17.56
C MET A 162 11.28 8.70 18.66
N THR A 163 10.26 9.50 18.31
CA THR A 163 9.20 9.95 19.23
C THR A 163 8.41 8.77 19.79
N VAL A 164 7.98 7.83 18.94
CA VAL A 164 7.25 6.62 19.37
C VAL A 164 8.11 5.75 20.28
N LYS A 165 9.40 5.56 19.98
CA LYS A 165 10.33 4.82 20.85
C LYS A 165 10.47 5.46 22.24
N ALA A 166 10.57 6.79 22.31
CA ALA A 166 10.64 7.51 23.57
C ALA A 166 9.34 7.40 24.38
N GLN A 167 8.17 7.49 23.72
CA GLN A 167 6.86 7.30 24.34
C GLN A 167 6.69 5.88 24.91
N VAL A 168 7.11 4.85 24.17
CA VAL A 168 7.06 3.45 24.63
C VAL A 168 7.99 3.20 25.82
N ALA A 169 9.21 3.74 25.78
CA ALA A 169 10.14 3.63 26.91
C ALA A 169 9.57 4.29 28.17
N TYR A 170 9.07 5.52 28.05
CA TYR A 170 8.44 6.25 29.15
C TYR A 170 7.22 5.50 29.73
N ALA A 171 6.34 4.97 28.88
CA ALA A 171 5.18 4.21 29.34
C ALA A 171 5.57 2.93 30.11
N ARG A 172 6.63 2.23 29.68
CA ARG A 172 7.19 1.09 30.42
C ARG A 172 7.77 1.52 31.77
N ASP A 173 8.56 2.60 31.81
CA ASP A 173 9.19 3.07 33.04
C ASP A 173 8.14 3.52 34.08
N VAL A 174 7.03 4.10 33.63
CA VAL A 174 5.84 4.37 34.47
C VAL A 174 5.17 3.08 34.96
N HIS A 175 4.95 2.11 34.08
CA HIS A 175 4.38 0.80 34.44
C HIS A 175 5.23 0.10 35.52
N ASP A 176 6.54 0.02 35.33
CA ASP A 176 7.46 -0.68 36.24
C ASP A 176 7.53 0.03 37.60
N THR A 177 7.46 1.37 37.61
CA THR A 177 7.34 2.17 38.83
C THR A 177 6.04 1.88 39.59
N LEU A 178 4.90 1.84 38.88
CA LEU A 178 3.59 1.53 39.47
C LEU A 178 3.53 0.09 39.99
N LEU A 179 4.11 -0.87 39.26
CA LEU A 179 4.19 -2.27 39.66
C LEU A 179 5.06 -2.47 40.92
N SER A 180 6.18 -1.75 41.01
CA SER A 180 7.04 -1.73 42.22
C SER A 180 6.30 -1.15 43.43
N ALA A 181 5.60 -0.03 43.24
CA ALA A 181 4.77 0.57 44.29
C ALA A 181 3.63 -0.37 44.73
N ALA A 182 2.95 -1.05 43.80
CA ALA A 182 1.88 -1.99 44.10
C ALA A 182 2.36 -3.16 44.98
N HIS A 183 3.49 -3.80 44.64
CA HIS A 183 4.09 -4.85 45.49
C HIS A 183 4.54 -4.34 46.86
N THR A 184 4.91 -3.07 46.98
CA THR A 184 5.30 -2.46 48.26
C THR A 184 4.08 -2.20 49.17
N ILE A 185 2.91 -1.92 48.59
CA ILE A 185 1.67 -1.59 49.32
C ILE A 185 0.83 -2.84 49.62
N ALA A 186 0.86 -3.84 48.73
CA ALA A 186 0.25 -5.15 48.90
C ALA A 186 1.32 -6.26 48.90
N PRO A 187 2.19 -6.33 49.93
CA PRO A 187 2.94 -7.54 50.20
C PRO A 187 1.93 -8.66 50.48
N GLY A 188 2.05 -9.80 49.80
CA GLY A 188 1.05 -10.86 49.88
C GLY A 188 0.85 -11.41 51.29
N GLU A 189 -0.39 -11.81 51.58
CA GLU A 189 -0.72 -12.80 52.62
C GLU A 189 -0.10 -14.17 52.28
#